data_AF-A0A533UFA8-F1
#
_entry.id   AF-A0A533UFA8-F1
#
_cell.length_a   1.000
_cell.length_b   1.000
_cell.length_c   1.000
_cell.angle_alpha   90.00
_cell.angle_beta   90.00
_cell.angle_gamma   90.00
#
_symmetry.space_group_name_H-M   'P 1'
#
loop_
_entity.id
_entity.type
_entity.pdbx_description
1 polymer ?
#
loop_
_entity_poly.entity_id
_entity_poly.type
_entity_poly.pdbx_seq_one_letter_code
_entity_poly.pdbx_strand_id
1 'polypeptide(L)'
;MNSVFGTYSCSCNNSFGQIGSTFRLWDTCPFFSKPKLRIVYEPDAEPKTYCPIKDFEYRYDIRLAKRKYLRVAVENTGRGYAEKCMAKLRVLENNSDDNENPETEPKILQWSTEKNIKEDISARTGFSVLNIVFSEQESKSAFVGTQMSLNGKEFPRKEDTFSTGNFVFELVITTLHGYSTSAKFRLNVTPEWHELSMQMIKED
;
A
#
# COMPACT_ATOMS: atom_id res chain seq x y z
N MET A 1 -25.23 10.45 33.38
CA MET A 1 -24.00 10.56 32.58
C MET A 1 -22.82 10.50 33.53
N ASN A 2 -22.12 9.37 33.60
CA ASN A 2 -20.87 9.25 34.38
C ASN A 2 -19.84 8.57 33.47
N SER A 3 -18.79 9.30 33.10
CA SER A 3 -17.66 8.79 32.33
C SER A 3 -16.74 7.98 33.25
N VAL A 4 -16.55 6.71 32.94
CA VAL A 4 -15.55 5.85 33.60
C VAL A 4 -14.24 6.00 32.83
N PHE A 5 -13.31 6.79 33.37
CA PHE A 5 -11.90 6.76 32.96
C PHE A 5 -11.21 5.64 33.74
N GLY A 6 -10.86 4.56 33.05
CA GLY A 6 -10.04 3.49 33.62
C GLY A 6 -8.59 3.93 33.73
N THR A 7 -8.10 4.08 34.97
CA THR A 7 -6.66 4.20 35.26
C THR A 7 -6.04 2.81 35.27
N TYR A 8 -5.18 2.52 34.29
CA TYR A 8 -4.33 1.33 34.32
C TYR A 8 -3.10 1.61 35.18
N SER A 9 -3.00 0.99 36.35
CA SER A 9 -1.79 0.97 37.17
C SER A 9 -1.00 -0.31 36.91
N CYS A 10 0.25 -0.20 36.47
CA CYS A 10 1.20 -1.32 36.43
C CYS A 10 2.28 -1.10 37.48
N SER A 11 2.36 -2.01 38.44
CA SER A 11 3.42 -2.06 39.46
C SER A 11 4.63 -2.81 38.90
N CYS A 12 5.78 -2.15 38.78
CA CYS A 12 7.03 -2.81 38.46
C CYS A 12 7.86 -3.00 39.73
N ASN A 13 7.86 -4.23 40.26
CA ASN A 13 8.84 -4.68 41.24
C ASN A 13 10.13 -5.03 40.49
N ASN A 14 11.21 -4.29 40.71
CA ASN A 14 12.56 -4.76 40.42
C ASN A 14 13.50 -4.32 41.53
N SER A 15 13.82 -5.28 42.40
CA SER A 15 14.93 -5.25 43.33
C SER A 15 16.23 -5.48 42.56
N PHE A 16 17.05 -4.43 42.37
CA PHE A 16 18.48 -4.56 42.11
C PHE A 16 19.22 -3.33 42.65
N GLY A 17 20.40 -3.61 43.22
CA GLY A 17 21.07 -2.78 44.23
C GLY A 17 21.87 -1.59 43.73
N GLN A 18 22.01 -0.66 44.67
CA GLN A 18 23.07 0.32 44.93
C GLN A 18 23.69 1.19 43.80
N ILE A 19 23.38 2.48 43.96
CA ILE A 19 24.26 3.67 44.00
C ILE A 19 25.08 4.02 42.75
N GLY A 20 24.71 5.16 42.15
CA GLY A 20 25.66 6.04 41.44
C GLY A 20 25.04 6.81 40.28
N SER A 21 24.72 8.09 40.51
CA SER A 21 24.21 9.11 39.56
C SER A 21 22.72 8.99 39.16
N THR A 22 21.88 9.87 39.71
CA THR A 22 20.48 10.01 39.32
C THR A 22 20.38 10.75 37.98
N PHE A 23 20.50 9.96 36.91
CA PHE A 23 19.91 10.26 35.61
C PHE A 23 18.47 10.76 35.80
N ARG A 24 18.10 11.83 35.11
CA ARG A 24 16.72 12.34 35.14
C ARG A 24 15.81 11.22 34.62
N LEU A 25 14.83 10.86 35.44
CA LEU A 25 13.79 9.82 35.23
C LEU A 25 12.82 10.11 34.06
N TRP A 26 13.30 10.77 33.01
CA TRP A 26 12.60 11.11 31.77
C TRP A 26 13.29 10.47 30.55
N ASP A 27 14.52 9.97 30.70
CA ASP A 27 15.34 9.49 29.58
C ASP A 27 15.11 8.02 29.18
N THR A 28 14.22 7.29 29.84
CA THR A 28 13.86 5.92 29.44
C THR A 28 12.39 5.60 29.74
N CYS A 29 11.47 6.08 28.91
CA CYS A 29 10.17 5.42 28.74
C CYS A 29 10.31 4.33 27.66
N PRO A 30 10.20 3.04 27.99
CA PRO A 30 10.35 1.96 27.01
C PRO A 30 9.05 1.60 26.26
N PHE A 31 7.97 2.36 26.40
CA PHE A 31 6.67 1.99 25.83
C PHE A 31 6.28 2.90 24.66
N PHE A 32 6.13 2.27 23.49
CA PHE A 32 5.86 2.83 22.15
C PHE A 32 7.10 3.31 21.38
N SER A 33 7.98 2.36 21.05
CA SER A 33 8.70 2.45 19.79
C SER A 33 7.68 2.62 18.67
N LYS A 34 7.68 3.77 18.00
CA LYS A 34 6.67 4.09 16.97
C LYS A 34 7.09 3.49 15.61
N PRO A 35 6.15 2.94 14.82
CA PRO A 35 6.43 2.61 13.44
C PRO A 35 6.69 3.90 12.65
N LYS A 36 7.51 3.83 11.61
CA LYS A 36 7.77 4.94 10.69
C LYS A 36 7.72 4.39 9.28
N LEU A 37 6.53 4.48 8.68
CA LEU A 37 6.27 3.97 7.36
C LEU A 37 6.74 4.93 6.28
N ARG A 38 7.37 4.39 5.24
CA ARG A 38 7.81 5.09 4.04
C ARG A 38 7.32 4.32 2.82
N ILE A 39 6.69 5.03 1.89
CA ILE A 39 6.32 4.47 0.58
C ILE A 39 7.53 4.64 -0.34
N VAL A 40 7.95 3.56 -0.98
CA VAL A 40 9.11 3.51 -1.88
C VAL A 40 8.67 3.00 -3.25
N TYR A 41 9.20 3.61 -4.30
CA TYR A 41 8.92 3.24 -5.68
C TYR A 41 10.16 3.44 -6.55
N GLU A 42 10.80 2.33 -6.94
CA GLU A 42 12.06 2.34 -7.69
C GLU A 42 11.97 1.39 -8.90
N PRO A 43 11.10 1.68 -9.88
CA PRO A 43 10.82 0.78 -11.01
C PRO A 43 12.04 0.55 -11.91
N ASP A 44 12.92 1.53 -12.03
CA ASP A 44 14.10 1.44 -12.90
C ASP A 44 15.24 0.64 -12.24
N ALA A 45 15.38 0.73 -10.92
CA ALA A 45 16.41 0.02 -10.17
C ALA A 45 16.02 -1.45 -9.91
N GLU A 46 14.75 -1.71 -9.57
CA GLU A 46 14.24 -3.05 -9.28
C GLU A 46 12.97 -3.40 -10.09
N PRO A 47 13.06 -3.55 -11.42
CA PRO A 47 11.90 -3.78 -12.27
C PRO A 47 11.14 -5.08 -11.93
N LYS A 48 11.84 -6.11 -11.42
CA LYS A 48 11.19 -7.36 -11.00
C LYS A 48 10.28 -7.19 -9.77
N THR A 49 10.62 -6.26 -8.88
CA THR A 49 9.86 -5.97 -7.66
C THR A 49 8.67 -5.07 -7.98
N TYR A 50 8.93 -3.98 -8.71
CA TYR A 50 7.97 -2.89 -8.92
C TYR A 50 7.15 -3.01 -10.20
N CYS A 51 7.71 -3.61 -11.25
CA CYS A 51 7.07 -3.73 -12.57
C CYS A 51 7.08 -5.15 -13.14
N PRO A 52 6.73 -6.20 -12.37
CA PRO A 52 6.77 -7.56 -12.89
C PRO A 52 5.70 -7.78 -13.97
N ILE A 53 6.10 -8.54 -14.99
CA ILE A 53 5.17 -9.13 -15.96
C ILE A 53 4.93 -10.58 -15.54
N LYS A 54 3.66 -10.98 -15.46
CA LYS A 54 3.26 -12.35 -15.11
C LYS A 54 2.31 -12.91 -16.14
N ASP A 55 2.41 -14.20 -16.40
CA ASP A 55 1.40 -14.93 -17.14
C ASP A 55 0.16 -15.13 -16.24
N PHE A 56 -1.02 -14.99 -16.84
CA PHE A 56 -2.31 -15.13 -16.20
C PHE A 56 -3.21 -16.02 -17.05
N GLU A 57 -3.75 -17.06 -16.43
CA GLU A 57 -4.64 -18.03 -17.09
C GLU A 57 -6.09 -17.60 -16.93
N TYR A 58 -6.83 -17.52 -18.04
CA TYR A 58 -8.28 -17.48 -17.99
C TYR A 58 -8.84 -18.90 -17.85
N ARG A 59 -9.84 -19.08 -16.98
CA ARG A 59 -10.43 -20.40 -16.70
C ARG A 59 -11.11 -21.09 -17.90
N TYR A 60 -11.35 -20.38 -18.99
CA TYR A 60 -12.21 -20.85 -20.08
C TYR A 60 -11.51 -21.01 -21.43
N ASP A 61 -10.30 -20.49 -21.61
CA ASP A 61 -9.52 -20.65 -22.84
C ASP A 61 -8.05 -20.82 -22.43
N ILE A 62 -7.31 -21.75 -23.03
CA ILE A 62 -5.88 -22.02 -22.73
C ILE A 62 -5.01 -20.90 -23.35
N ARG A 63 -5.46 -19.65 -23.18
CA ARG A 63 -4.72 -18.45 -23.56
C ARG A 63 -4.01 -17.93 -22.32
N LEU A 64 -2.70 -18.03 -22.36
CA LEU A 64 -1.82 -17.35 -21.42
C LEU A 64 -1.84 -15.85 -21.79
N ALA A 65 -2.58 -15.05 -21.04
CA ALA A 65 -2.54 -13.60 -21.17
C ALA A 65 -1.43 -13.06 -20.28
N LYS A 66 -0.72 -12.01 -20.72
CA LYS A 66 0.29 -11.35 -19.89
C LYS A 66 -0.31 -10.19 -19.13
N ARG A 67 0.07 -10.05 -17.86
CA ARG A 67 -0.25 -8.91 -17.00
C ARG A 67 1.01 -8.15 -16.64
N LYS A 68 1.03 -6.84 -16.91
CA LYS A 68 2.03 -5.91 -16.38
C LYS A 68 1.50 -5.33 -15.09
N TYR A 69 2.23 -5.49 -14.00
CA TYR A 69 1.90 -4.89 -12.72
C TYR A 69 2.68 -3.60 -12.51
N LEU A 70 2.07 -2.65 -11.81
CA LEU A 70 2.75 -1.53 -11.16
C LEU A 70 2.55 -1.69 -9.66
N ARG A 71 3.65 -1.77 -8.94
CA ARG A 71 3.68 -2.02 -7.51
C ARG A 71 4.44 -0.92 -6.80
N VAL A 72 4.21 -0.83 -5.50
CA VAL A 72 5.00 0.03 -4.59
C VAL A 72 5.38 -0.80 -3.38
N ALA A 73 6.47 -0.41 -2.75
CA ALA A 73 6.90 -0.98 -1.49
C ALA A 73 6.50 -0.05 -0.34
N VAL A 74 6.21 -0.65 0.81
CA VAL A 74 6.05 0.04 2.07
C VAL A 74 7.10 -0.51 3.02
N GLU A 75 7.96 0.39 3.47
CA GLU A 75 9.03 0.10 4.41
C GLU A 75 8.69 0.65 5.78
N ASN A 76 9.07 -0.07 6.83
CA ASN A 76 9.02 0.43 8.19
C ASN A 76 10.44 0.69 8.71
N THR A 77 10.83 1.95 8.66
CA THR A 77 12.12 2.44 9.19
C THR A 77 12.07 2.74 10.69
N GLY A 78 10.88 2.61 11.30
CA GLY A 78 10.66 2.89 12.71
C GLY A 78 11.11 1.74 13.60
N ARG A 79 11.25 2.02 14.90
CA ARG A 79 11.58 0.98 15.89
C ARG A 79 10.34 0.17 16.30
N GLY A 80 9.14 0.67 16.00
CA GLY A 80 7.87 0.01 16.29
C GLY A 80 7.42 -0.92 15.19
N TYR A 81 6.66 -1.95 15.57
CA TYR A 81 5.97 -2.83 14.64
C TYR A 81 4.74 -2.14 14.05
N ALA A 82 4.49 -2.32 12.75
CA ALA A 82 3.33 -1.72 12.08
C ALA A 82 2.28 -2.79 11.79
N GLU A 83 1.27 -2.87 12.66
CA GLU A 83 0.23 -3.89 12.60
C GLU A 83 -0.90 -3.53 11.63
N LYS A 84 -1.39 -4.55 10.90
CA LYS A 84 -2.57 -4.54 10.04
C LYS A 84 -2.63 -3.33 9.12
N CYS A 85 -1.51 -3.03 8.48
CA CYS A 85 -1.39 -1.96 7.50
C CYS A 85 -2.39 -2.19 6.37
N MET A 86 -3.28 -1.21 6.16
CA MET A 86 -4.26 -1.21 5.09
C MET A 86 -3.91 -0.10 4.11
N ALA A 87 -3.94 -0.43 2.83
CA ALA A 87 -3.67 0.50 1.75
C ALA A 87 -4.96 0.92 1.06
N LYS A 88 -5.14 2.23 0.88
CA LYS A 88 -6.25 2.81 0.13
C LYS A 88 -5.72 3.67 -1.00
N LEU A 89 -6.30 3.52 -2.18
CA LEU A 89 -6.06 4.36 -3.35
C LEU A 89 -7.25 5.28 -3.55
N ARG A 90 -7.00 6.57 -3.75
CA ARG A 90 -8.02 7.56 -4.10
C ARG A 90 -7.60 8.31 -5.35
N VAL A 91 -8.44 8.32 -6.38
CA VAL A 91 -8.22 9.13 -7.58
C VAL A 91 -8.50 10.59 -7.26
N LEU A 92 -7.54 11.45 -7.52
CA LEU A 92 -7.62 12.90 -7.29
C LEU A 92 -7.94 13.65 -8.57
N GLU A 93 -7.25 13.29 -9.65
CA GLU A 93 -7.44 13.89 -10.97
C GLU A 93 -7.69 12.80 -11.99
N ASN A 94 -8.70 13.03 -12.83
CA ASN A 94 -9.10 12.15 -13.90
C ASN A 94 -9.06 12.95 -15.21
N ASN A 95 -7.99 12.78 -15.98
CA ASN A 95 -7.81 13.40 -17.28
C ASN A 95 -7.92 12.33 -18.37
N SER A 96 -9.09 11.69 -18.42
CA SER A 96 -9.48 10.78 -19.50
C SER A 96 -10.70 11.34 -20.23
N ASP A 97 -10.74 11.08 -21.53
CA ASP A 97 -11.83 11.49 -22.42
C ASP A 97 -13.06 10.57 -22.31
N ASP A 98 -12.94 9.43 -21.61
CA ASP A 98 -13.97 8.41 -21.47
C ASP A 98 -14.67 8.46 -20.09
N ASN A 99 -15.97 8.19 -20.05
CA ASN A 99 -16.70 8.05 -18.77
C ASN A 99 -16.47 6.70 -18.08
N GLU A 100 -15.53 5.87 -18.57
CA GLU A 100 -15.21 4.52 -18.04
C GLU A 100 -14.03 4.57 -17.06
N ASN A 101 -14.13 5.44 -16.08
CA ASN A 101 -13.06 5.71 -15.14
C ASN A 101 -13.38 5.23 -13.74
N PRO A 102 -12.36 5.07 -12.89
CA PRO A 102 -12.63 4.57 -11.57
C PRO A 102 -13.35 5.63 -10.78
N GLU A 103 -14.31 5.17 -9.98
CA GLU A 103 -14.97 6.05 -9.03
C GLU A 103 -13.93 6.76 -8.16
N THR A 104 -14.19 8.02 -7.83
CA THR A 104 -13.34 8.82 -6.95
C THR A 104 -13.33 8.31 -5.51
N GLU A 105 -14.19 7.34 -5.20
CA GLU A 105 -14.24 6.71 -3.89
C GLU A 105 -12.93 5.95 -3.57
N PRO A 106 -12.45 6.01 -2.32
CA PRO A 106 -11.25 5.29 -1.93
C PRO A 106 -11.39 3.77 -2.03
N LYS A 107 -10.41 3.13 -2.66
CA LYS A 107 -10.39 1.69 -2.93
C LYS A 107 -9.36 0.97 -2.09
N ILE A 108 -9.77 -0.16 -1.52
CA ILE A 108 -8.87 -0.99 -0.70
C ILE A 108 -8.03 -1.87 -1.63
N LEU A 109 -6.72 -1.72 -1.51
CA LEU A 109 -5.74 -2.46 -2.31
C LEU A 109 -5.36 -3.78 -1.67
N GLN A 110 -4.76 -4.66 -2.46
CA GLN A 110 -4.27 -5.96 -2.04
C GLN A 110 -2.73 -6.00 -1.96
N TRP A 111 -2.21 -6.53 -0.86
CA TRP A 111 -0.80 -6.83 -0.68
C TRP A 111 -0.37 -8.03 -1.53
N SER A 112 0.87 -8.01 -2.01
CA SER A 112 1.39 -9.02 -2.94
C SER A 112 1.80 -10.32 -2.27
N THR A 113 2.15 -10.29 -0.98
CA THR A 113 2.75 -11.41 -0.24
C THR A 113 1.75 -12.51 0.05
N GLU A 114 0.48 -12.18 0.33
CA GLU A 114 -0.50 -13.18 0.82
C GLU A 114 -1.93 -12.98 0.31
N LYS A 115 -2.15 -12.17 -0.73
CA LYS A 115 -3.52 -11.82 -1.20
C LYS A 115 -4.40 -11.19 -0.11
N ASN A 116 -3.79 -10.67 0.96
CA ASN A 116 -4.50 -10.03 2.07
C ASN A 116 -4.69 -8.53 1.81
N ILE A 117 -5.72 -7.96 2.41
CA ILE A 117 -6.00 -6.50 2.42
C ILE A 117 -5.31 -5.78 3.59
N LYS A 118 -4.73 -6.55 4.51
CA LYS A 118 -4.00 -6.10 5.69
C LYS A 118 -2.69 -6.85 5.76
N GLU A 119 -1.62 -6.15 6.10
CA GLU A 119 -0.28 -6.70 6.20
C GLU A 119 0.40 -6.16 7.46
N ASP A 120 1.15 -7.01 8.16
CA ASP A 120 2.03 -6.55 9.21
C ASP A 120 3.43 -6.24 8.65
N ILE A 121 4.02 -5.11 9.05
CA ILE A 121 5.35 -4.69 8.59
C ILE A 121 6.30 -4.58 9.79
N SER A 122 7.27 -5.49 9.83
CA SER A 122 8.29 -5.60 10.88
C SER A 122 9.04 -4.29 11.14
N ALA A 123 9.49 -4.09 12.38
CA ALA A 123 10.26 -2.90 12.73
C ALA A 123 11.63 -2.86 12.02
N ARG A 124 12.17 -1.64 11.84
CA ARG A 124 13.50 -1.26 11.30
C ARG A 124 13.76 -1.62 9.84
N THR A 125 13.43 -2.83 9.43
CA THR A 125 13.74 -3.40 8.10
C THR A 125 12.54 -4.11 7.49
N GLY A 126 11.34 -3.96 8.07
CA GLY A 126 10.15 -4.55 7.49
C GLY A 126 9.84 -3.90 6.15
N PHE A 127 9.49 -4.75 5.20
CA PHE A 127 9.25 -4.40 3.82
C PHE A 127 8.11 -5.27 3.30
N SER A 128 7.10 -4.66 2.68
CA SER A 128 6.05 -5.38 1.97
C SER A 128 5.63 -4.64 0.71
N VAL A 129 5.13 -5.37 -0.27
CA VAL A 129 4.85 -4.85 -1.61
C VAL A 129 3.36 -4.89 -1.90
N LEU A 130 2.83 -3.80 -2.44
CA LEU A 130 1.44 -3.58 -2.82
C LEU A 130 1.25 -3.66 -4.32
N ASN A 131 0.17 -4.30 -4.76
CA ASN A 131 -0.30 -4.17 -6.13
C ASN A 131 -1.14 -2.90 -6.22
N ILE A 132 -0.71 -1.94 -7.06
CA ILE A 132 -1.41 -0.65 -7.21
C ILE A 132 -2.35 -0.73 -8.39
N VAL A 133 -1.79 -1.01 -9.56
CA VAL A 133 -2.55 -1.21 -10.81
C VAL A 133 -1.91 -2.29 -11.65
N PHE A 134 -2.66 -2.83 -12.60
CA PHE A 134 -2.14 -3.74 -13.62
C PHE A 134 -2.89 -3.55 -14.94
N SER A 135 -2.28 -3.94 -16.05
CA SER A 135 -2.94 -4.03 -17.35
C SER A 135 -2.64 -5.38 -18.00
N GLU A 136 -3.56 -5.83 -18.84
CA GLU A 136 -3.54 -7.12 -19.53
C GLU A 136 -3.20 -6.91 -21.01
N GLN A 137 -2.51 -7.87 -21.62
CA GLN A 137 -2.02 -7.78 -23.00
C GLN A 137 -3.11 -7.46 -24.04
N GLU A 138 -4.34 -7.93 -23.83
CA GLU A 138 -5.47 -7.71 -24.75
C GLU A 138 -6.40 -6.57 -24.28
N SER A 139 -6.08 -5.91 -23.15
CA SER A 139 -6.87 -4.82 -22.59
C SER A 139 -6.37 -3.46 -23.05
N LYS A 140 -7.30 -2.56 -23.37
CA LYS A 140 -7.02 -1.13 -23.62
C LYS A 140 -7.09 -0.28 -22.35
N SER A 141 -7.18 -0.94 -21.20
CA SER A 141 -7.41 -0.34 -19.90
C SER A 141 -6.47 -0.95 -18.86
N ALA A 142 -6.24 -0.18 -17.80
CA ALA A 142 -5.61 -0.67 -16.58
C ALA A 142 -6.68 -0.87 -15.49
N PHE A 143 -6.33 -1.63 -14.46
CA PHE A 143 -7.25 -1.99 -13.38
C PHE A 143 -6.58 -1.76 -12.04
N VAL A 144 -7.36 -1.29 -11.07
CA VAL A 144 -6.93 -1.14 -9.67
C VAL A 144 -6.61 -2.51 -9.09
N GLY A 145 -5.53 -2.61 -8.33
CA GLY A 145 -5.09 -3.82 -7.61
C GLY A 145 -5.96 -4.17 -6.40
N THR A 146 -7.29 -4.15 -6.54
CA THR A 146 -8.22 -4.57 -5.49
C THR A 146 -8.27 -6.08 -5.39
N GLN A 147 -8.72 -6.60 -4.24
CA GLN A 147 -8.93 -8.04 -4.06
C GLN A 147 -9.89 -8.62 -5.12
N MET A 148 -10.94 -7.87 -5.48
CA MET A 148 -11.92 -8.28 -6.48
C MET A 148 -11.32 -8.35 -7.88
N SER A 149 -10.55 -7.34 -8.28
CA SER A 149 -9.94 -7.29 -9.61
C SER A 149 -8.80 -8.31 -9.79
N LEU A 150 -8.07 -8.63 -8.72
CA LEU A 150 -6.94 -9.55 -8.77
C LEU A 150 -7.34 -11.03 -8.59
N ASN A 151 -8.34 -11.32 -7.75
CA ASN A 151 -8.81 -12.69 -7.51
C ASN A 151 -10.09 -13.05 -8.25
N GLY A 152 -10.74 -12.06 -8.88
CA GLY A 152 -11.97 -12.25 -9.64
C GLY A 152 -11.78 -13.32 -10.72
N LYS A 153 -12.73 -14.27 -10.78
CA LYS A 153 -12.84 -15.20 -11.91
C LYS A 153 -13.42 -14.52 -13.16
N GLU A 154 -14.03 -13.35 -12.96
CA GLU A 154 -14.68 -12.51 -13.97
C GLU A 154 -13.82 -11.27 -14.23
N PHE A 155 -14.11 -10.55 -15.32
CA PHE A 155 -13.46 -9.28 -15.64
C PHE A 155 -13.54 -8.30 -14.45
N PRO A 156 -12.50 -7.48 -14.25
CA PRO A 156 -12.51 -6.42 -13.24
C PRO A 156 -13.79 -5.59 -13.34
N ARG A 157 -14.32 -5.15 -12.19
CA ARG A 157 -15.49 -4.26 -12.18
C ARG A 157 -15.17 -3.01 -12.97
N LYS A 158 -16.14 -2.49 -13.74
CA LYS A 158 -15.99 -1.24 -14.48
C LYS A 158 -15.50 -0.10 -13.58
N GLU A 159 -15.99 -0.08 -12.34
CA GLU A 159 -15.54 0.86 -11.32
C GLU A 159 -14.05 0.77 -11.06
N ASP A 160 -13.40 -0.39 -11.14
CA ASP A 160 -11.95 -0.58 -10.92
C ASP A 160 -11.08 -0.30 -12.16
N THR A 161 -11.69 0.15 -13.25
CA THR A 161 -11.00 0.35 -14.53
C THR A 161 -10.50 1.78 -14.68
N PHE A 162 -9.24 1.92 -15.07
CA PHE A 162 -8.67 3.14 -15.65
C PHE A 162 -8.69 3.02 -17.17
N SER A 163 -9.46 3.89 -17.82
CA SER A 163 -9.41 4.02 -19.28
C SER A 163 -8.10 4.66 -19.74
N THR A 164 -7.91 4.78 -21.06
CA THR A 164 -6.72 5.46 -21.62
C THR A 164 -6.72 6.93 -21.18
N GLY A 165 -5.58 7.41 -20.69
CA GLY A 165 -5.45 8.76 -20.17
C GLY A 165 -4.43 8.89 -19.05
N ASN A 166 -4.44 10.07 -18.43
CA ASN A 166 -3.55 10.40 -17.32
C ASN A 166 -4.35 10.58 -16.04
N PHE A 167 -3.89 9.96 -14.96
CA PHE A 167 -4.55 10.02 -13.67
C PHE A 167 -3.56 10.43 -12.59
N VAL A 168 -4.04 11.21 -11.64
CA VAL A 168 -3.32 11.44 -10.38
C VAL A 168 -4.09 10.76 -9.28
N PHE A 169 -3.42 9.92 -8.51
CA PHE A 169 -4.01 9.27 -7.35
C PHE A 169 -3.12 9.43 -6.12
N GLU A 170 -3.77 9.34 -4.97
CA GLU A 170 -3.12 9.29 -3.68
C GLU A 170 -3.21 7.87 -3.13
N LEU A 171 -2.07 7.36 -2.69
CA LEU A 171 -1.98 6.14 -1.92
C LEU A 171 -1.84 6.51 -0.45
N VAL A 172 -2.72 5.99 0.40
CA VAL A 172 -2.67 6.17 1.85
C VAL A 172 -2.52 4.80 2.51
N ILE A 173 -1.50 4.65 3.35
CA ILE A 173 -1.30 3.48 4.20
C ILE A 173 -1.70 3.86 5.62
N THR A 174 -2.52 3.04 6.27
CA THR A 174 -2.94 3.25 7.66
C THR A 174 -2.74 1.99 8.48
N THR A 175 -2.11 2.12 9.64
CA THR A 175 -1.91 1.04 10.62
C THR A 175 -3.11 0.89 11.54
N LEU A 176 -3.20 -0.23 12.26
CA LEU A 176 -4.21 -0.45 13.31
C LEU A 176 -4.21 0.66 14.37
N HIS A 177 -3.05 1.22 14.68
CA HIS A 177 -2.86 2.21 15.74
C HIS A 177 -2.99 3.67 15.25
N GLY A 178 -3.48 3.89 14.02
CA GLY A 178 -3.75 5.22 13.48
C GLY A 178 -2.55 5.95 12.88
N TYR A 179 -1.35 5.36 12.89
CA TYR A 179 -0.23 5.89 12.11
C TYR A 179 -0.53 5.75 10.63
N SER A 180 -0.25 6.81 9.86
CA SER A 180 -0.45 6.83 8.42
C SER A 180 0.71 7.47 7.68
N THR A 181 0.83 7.10 6.41
CA THR A 181 1.75 7.71 5.44
C THR A 181 1.05 7.74 4.09
N SER A 182 1.35 8.74 3.27
CA SER A 182 0.74 8.91 1.96
C SER A 182 1.75 9.34 0.91
N ALA A 183 1.47 9.00 -0.35
CA ALA A 183 2.24 9.44 -1.50
C ALA A 183 1.30 9.62 -2.69
N LYS A 184 1.63 10.58 -3.56
CA LYS A 184 0.89 10.82 -4.80
C LYS A 184 1.63 10.23 -5.97
N PHE A 185 0.88 9.76 -6.95
CA PHE A 185 1.40 9.14 -8.15
C PHE A 185 0.67 9.65 -9.37
N ARG A 186 1.42 9.78 -10.47
CA ARG A 186 0.88 9.96 -11.81
C ARG A 186 0.87 8.61 -12.52
N LEU A 187 -0.29 8.21 -13.00
CA LEU A 187 -0.51 7.03 -13.82
C LEU A 187 -0.73 7.47 -15.27
N ASN A 188 -0.05 6.82 -16.20
CA ASN A 188 -0.28 6.96 -17.62
C ASN A 188 -0.74 5.61 -18.19
N VAL A 189 -1.96 5.59 -18.71
CA VAL A 189 -2.58 4.41 -19.33
C VAL A 189 -2.68 4.68 -20.84
N THR A 190 -2.11 3.79 -21.63
CA THR A 190 -2.17 3.85 -23.11
C THR A 190 -2.88 2.60 -23.66
N PRO A 191 -3.26 2.60 -24.95
CA PRO A 191 -3.80 1.41 -25.59
C PRO A 191 -2.82 0.23 -25.64
N GLU A 192 -1.52 0.51 -25.54
CA GLU A 192 -0.45 -0.49 -25.52
C GLU A 192 -0.12 -0.88 -24.07
N TRP A 193 -0.60 -2.05 -23.63
CA TRP A 193 -0.50 -2.52 -22.24
C TRP A 193 0.93 -2.46 -21.66
N HIS A 194 1.96 -2.64 -22.51
CA HIS A 194 3.35 -2.63 -22.08
C HIS A 194 3.88 -1.24 -21.76
N GLU A 195 3.22 -0.16 -22.22
CA GLU A 195 3.58 1.23 -21.94
C GLU A 195 2.95 1.77 -20.65
N LEU A 196 2.07 0.98 -20.01
CA LEU A 196 1.51 1.30 -18.70
C LEU A 196 2.65 1.74 -17.75
N SER A 197 2.57 2.97 -17.26
CA SER A 197 3.65 3.57 -16.49
C SER A 197 3.10 4.39 -15.33
N MET A 198 3.88 4.45 -14.26
CA MET A 198 3.56 5.19 -13.06
C MET A 198 4.80 5.92 -12.57
N GLN A 199 4.59 7.10 -12.01
CA GLN A 199 5.64 7.94 -11.45
C GLN A 199 5.20 8.49 -10.10
N MET A 200 6.09 8.46 -9.12
CA MET A 200 5.84 9.10 -7.83
C MET A 200 6.03 10.61 -7.98
N ILE A 201 5.05 11.38 -7.49
CA ILE A 201 5.13 12.84 -7.44
C ILE A 201 5.86 13.20 -6.15
N LYS A 202 7.05 13.79 -6.29
CA LYS A 202 7.81 14.31 -5.13
C LYS A 202 7.14 15.62 -4.69
N GLU A 203 6.81 15.73 -3.41
CA GLU A 203 6.41 17.00 -2.83
C GLU A 203 7.70 17.77 -2.50
N ASP A 204 7.83 18.97 -3.10
CA ASP A 204 8.96 19.89 -2.89
C ASP A 204 8.92 20.56 -1.51
#